data_AF-A0A1F9TII3-F1
#
_entry.id   AF-A0A1F9TII3-F1
#
_cell.length_a   1.000
_cell.length_b   1.000
_cell.length_c   1.000
_cell.angle_alpha   90.00
_cell.angle_beta   90.00
_cell.angle_gamma   90.00
#
_symmetry.space_group_name_H-M   'P 1'
#
loop_
_entity.id
_entity.type
_entity.pdbx_description
1 polymer ?
#
loop_
_entity_poly.entity_id
_entity_poly.type
_entity_poly.pdbx_seq_one_letter_code
_entity_poly.pdbx_strand_id
1 'polypeptide(L)'
;MERTDAAGVRLGMWLFLYTEIMLFGGLFVLYSVYRHRYQAAFAAGGLELELPLGALNTCVLLASSFAVAAAVESVRRGLKKAALAFLGSAALLGAVFLLVKYGEWSRKFALGLYPGGARLSAEPGGFKAFFGLYYALTGLHALHVSIGCLALGVCWALVWKGAVHGGRLNVLENSGLYWHLVDIVWIFLFPLFYLVA
;
A
#
# COMPACT_ATOMS: atom_id res chain seq x y z
N MET A 1 -17.70 -28.78 -18.05
CA MET A 1 -16.81 -27.64 -18.40
C MET A 1 -17.38 -26.43 -17.71
N GLU A 2 -16.92 -26.15 -16.50
CA GLU A 2 -17.45 -25.08 -15.64
C GLU A 2 -17.12 -23.74 -16.30
N ARG A 3 -18.16 -23.05 -16.83
CA ARG A 3 -18.05 -21.66 -17.28
C ARG A 3 -17.68 -20.86 -16.03
N THR A 4 -16.39 -20.57 -15.86
CA THR A 4 -15.97 -19.59 -14.85
C THR A 4 -16.66 -18.29 -15.23
N ASP A 5 -17.61 -17.85 -14.43
CA ASP A 5 -18.37 -16.64 -14.67
C ASP A 5 -17.43 -15.44 -14.52
N ALA A 6 -16.86 -15.01 -15.65
CA ALA A 6 -15.94 -13.89 -15.71
C ALA A 6 -16.61 -12.58 -15.22
N ALA A 7 -17.94 -12.47 -15.34
CA ALA A 7 -18.68 -11.34 -14.81
C ALA A 7 -18.71 -11.39 -13.27
N GLY A 8 -19.01 -12.55 -12.68
CA GLY A 8 -18.99 -12.77 -11.24
C GLY A 8 -17.62 -12.50 -10.61
N VAL A 9 -16.53 -12.99 -11.21
CA VAL A 9 -15.16 -12.75 -10.73
C VAL A 9 -14.78 -11.27 -10.77
N ARG A 10 -15.21 -10.54 -11.81
CA ARG A 10 -14.98 -9.11 -11.95
C ARG A 10 -15.80 -8.32 -10.94
N LEU A 11 -17.09 -8.63 -10.81
CA LEU A 11 -17.99 -7.98 -9.85
C LEU A 11 -17.49 -8.14 -8.42
N GLY A 12 -17.07 -9.36 -8.04
CA GLY A 12 -16.51 -9.64 -6.71
C GLY A 12 -15.28 -8.78 -6.42
N MET A 13 -14.39 -8.62 -7.40
CA MET A 13 -13.22 -7.76 -7.26
C MET A 13 -13.61 -6.29 -7.06
N TRP A 14 -14.54 -5.76 -7.86
CA TRP A 14 -15.00 -4.37 -7.70
C TRP A 14 -15.71 -4.11 -6.37
N LEU A 15 -16.53 -5.05 -5.91
CA LEU A 15 -17.18 -4.97 -4.59
C LEU A 15 -16.14 -4.93 -3.47
N PHE A 16 -15.12 -5.80 -3.56
CA PHE A 16 -14.00 -5.79 -2.61
C PHE A 16 -13.22 -4.46 -2.64
N LEU A 17 -12.90 -3.93 -3.83
CA LEU A 17 -12.24 -2.63 -3.93
C LEU A 17 -13.06 -1.52 -3.28
N TYR A 18 -14.39 -1.55 -3.44
CA TYR A 18 -15.28 -0.57 -2.84
C TYR A 18 -15.24 -0.64 -1.30
N THR A 19 -15.25 -1.85 -0.72
CA THR A 19 -15.14 -1.99 0.74
C THR A 19 -13.81 -1.44 1.27
N GLU A 20 -12.72 -1.64 0.54
CA GLU A 20 -11.41 -1.09 0.90
C GLU A 20 -11.39 0.44 0.83
N ILE A 21 -11.99 1.02 -0.21
CA ILE A 21 -12.14 2.48 -0.33
C ILE A 21 -12.95 3.05 0.85
N MET A 22 -14.02 2.37 1.27
CA MET A 22 -14.81 2.80 2.43
C MET A 22 -14.01 2.69 3.74
N LEU A 23 -13.24 1.62 3.91
CA LEU A 23 -12.40 1.39 5.08
C LEU A 23 -11.35 2.50 5.26
N PHE A 24 -10.55 2.77 4.22
CA PHE A 24 -9.56 3.84 4.25
C PHE A 24 -10.20 5.23 4.27
N GLY A 25 -11.31 5.41 3.53
CA GLY A 25 -12.07 6.66 3.51
C GLY A 25 -12.56 7.07 4.90
N GLY A 26 -13.11 6.13 5.68
CA GLY A 26 -13.51 6.40 7.06
C GLY A 26 -12.34 6.82 7.96
N LEU A 27 -11.19 6.17 7.82
CA LEU A 27 -9.98 6.52 8.56
C LEU A 27 -9.40 7.88 8.13
N PHE A 28 -9.51 8.26 6.85
CA PHE A 28 -9.12 9.58 6.37
C PHE A 28 -10.02 10.70 6.89
N VAL A 29 -11.32 10.46 6.98
CA VAL A 29 -12.25 11.40 7.63
C VAL A 29 -11.89 11.55 9.10
N LEU A 30 -11.64 10.45 9.81
CA LEU A 30 -11.20 10.48 11.21
C LEU A 30 -9.90 11.29 11.38
N TYR A 31 -8.90 11.05 10.52
CA TYR A 31 -7.66 11.83 10.50
C TYR A 31 -7.93 13.32 10.29
N SER A 32 -8.78 13.67 9.32
CA SER A 32 -9.09 15.07 8.98
C SER A 32 -9.75 15.80 10.15
N VAL A 33 -10.69 15.15 10.85
CA VAL A 33 -11.37 15.72 12.03
C VAL A 33 -10.37 15.96 13.16
N TYR A 34 -9.49 15.01 13.45
CA TYR A 34 -8.48 15.17 14.50
C TYR A 34 -7.41 16.20 14.13
N ARG A 35 -6.99 16.26 12.86
CA ARG A 35 -6.07 17.28 12.34
C ARG A 35 -6.65 18.68 12.48
N HIS A 36 -7.95 18.85 12.25
CA HIS A 36 -8.63 20.12 12.43
C HIS A 36 -8.74 20.52 13.90
N ARG A 37 -8.97 19.55 14.80
CA ARG A 37 -9.10 19.80 16.24
C ARG A 37 -7.77 20.04 16.96
N TYR A 38 -6.69 19.39 16.52
CA TYR A 38 -5.37 19.44 17.18
C TYR A 38 -4.27 19.90 16.22
N GLN A 39 -4.48 21.04 15.55
CA GLN A 39 -3.62 21.53 14.46
C GLN A 39 -2.13 21.61 14.85
N ALA A 40 -1.82 22.24 16.00
CA ALA A 40 -0.44 22.41 16.45
C ALA A 40 0.24 21.07 16.80
N ALA A 41 -0.50 20.13 17.40
CA ALA A 41 0.04 18.82 17.75
C ALA A 41 0.30 17.93 16.52
N PHE A 42 -0.55 18.04 15.50
CA PHE A 42 -0.36 17.32 14.23
C PHE A 42 0.82 17.89 13.43
N ALA A 43 1.00 19.21 13.45
CA ALA A 43 2.19 19.85 12.86
C ALA A 43 3.48 19.39 13.54
N ALA A 44 3.50 19.40 14.88
CA ALA A 44 4.63 18.89 15.65
C ALA A 44 4.90 17.39 15.36
N GLY A 45 3.85 16.56 15.27
CA GLY A 45 3.98 15.14 14.95
C GLY A 45 4.51 14.88 13.54
N GLY A 46 4.12 15.69 12.55
CA GLY A 46 4.60 15.58 11.18
C GLY A 46 6.08 15.94 11.01
N LEU A 47 6.61 16.85 11.83
CA LEU A 47 8.04 17.19 11.86
C LEU A 47 8.93 16.04 12.36
N GLU A 48 8.37 15.08 13.11
CA GLU A 48 9.07 13.86 13.56
C GLU A 48 9.11 12.77 12.45
N LEU A 49 8.56 13.06 11.26
CA LEU A 49 8.58 12.16 10.10
C LEU A 49 9.69 12.53 9.12
N GLU A 50 10.33 11.51 8.53
CA GLU A 50 11.39 11.72 7.55
C GLU A 50 10.82 11.83 6.13
N LEU A 51 10.59 13.08 5.68
CA LEU A 51 10.11 13.38 4.32
C LEU A 51 10.90 12.68 3.21
N PRO A 52 12.25 12.60 3.23
CA PRO A 52 13.00 11.90 2.18
C PRO A 52 12.66 10.41 2.07
N LEU A 53 12.42 9.73 3.20
CA LEU A 53 12.02 8.33 3.22
C LEU A 53 10.58 8.15 2.71
N GLY A 54 9.69 9.09 3.03
CA GLY A 54 8.33 9.13 2.47
C GLY A 54 8.33 9.33 0.95
N ALA A 55 9.16 10.24 0.44
CA ALA A 55 9.29 10.52 -0.98
C ALA A 55 9.89 9.34 -1.75
N LEU A 56 10.95 8.72 -1.21
CA LEU A 56 11.54 7.51 -1.78
C LEU A 56 10.49 6.39 -1.92
N ASN A 57 9.72 6.14 -0.86
CA ASN A 57 8.66 5.13 -0.87
C ASN A 57 7.60 5.39 -1.93
N THR A 58 7.23 6.65 -2.13
CA THR A 58 6.27 7.05 -3.16
C THR A 58 6.84 6.77 -4.56
N CYS A 59 8.09 7.13 -4.84
CA CYS A 59 8.75 6.80 -6.10
C CYS A 59 8.82 5.28 -6.34
N VAL A 60 9.15 4.51 -5.30
CA VAL A 60 9.24 3.04 -5.35
C VAL A 60 7.89 2.41 -5.69
N LEU A 61 6.81 2.84 -5.04
CA LEU A 61 5.46 2.29 -5.31
C LEU A 61 4.94 2.69 -6.70
N LEU A 62 5.14 3.94 -7.13
CA LEU A 62 4.77 4.37 -8.48
C LEU A 62 5.51 3.55 -9.55
N ALA A 63 6.81 3.32 -9.37
CA ALA A 63 7.59 2.46 -10.25
C ALA A 63 7.10 1.00 -10.23
N SER A 64 6.72 0.48 -9.06
CA SER A 64 6.14 -0.86 -8.91
C SER A 64 4.81 -0.98 -9.64
N SER A 65 3.94 0.01 -9.49
CA SER A 65 2.63 0.12 -10.13
C SER A 65 2.77 0.13 -11.65
N PHE A 66 3.72 0.90 -12.19
CA PHE A 66 4.07 0.84 -13.61
C PHE A 66 4.55 -0.56 -14.04
N ALA A 67 5.42 -1.20 -13.25
CA ALA A 67 5.90 -2.55 -13.55
C ALA A 67 4.76 -3.58 -13.60
N VAL A 68 3.76 -3.49 -12.72
CA VAL A 68 2.56 -4.34 -12.79
C VAL A 68 1.81 -4.12 -14.11
N ALA A 69 1.56 -2.88 -14.51
CA ALA A 69 0.89 -2.59 -15.78
C ALA A 69 1.68 -3.16 -16.99
N ALA A 70 3.00 -2.99 -16.99
CA ALA A 70 3.88 -3.54 -18.01
C ALA A 70 3.89 -5.09 -18.03
N ALA A 71 3.75 -5.73 -16.87
CA ALA A 71 3.61 -7.18 -16.77
C ALA A 71 2.31 -7.67 -17.42
N VAL A 72 1.18 -7.03 -17.15
CA VAL A 72 -0.11 -7.39 -17.74
C VAL A 72 -0.02 -7.32 -19.27
N GLU A 73 0.53 -6.24 -19.81
CA GLU A 73 0.70 -6.07 -21.25
C GLU A 73 1.66 -7.11 -21.84
N SER A 74 2.74 -7.43 -21.13
CA SER A 74 3.68 -8.48 -21.56
C SER A 74 3.01 -9.85 -21.65
N VAL A 75 2.09 -10.20 -20.73
CA VAL A 75 1.31 -11.43 -20.81
C VAL A 75 0.33 -11.40 -21.99
N ARG A 76 -0.32 -10.26 -22.26
CA ARG A 76 -1.21 -10.10 -23.43
C ARG A 76 -0.46 -10.36 -24.74
N ARG A 77 0.78 -9.86 -24.86
CA ARG A 77 1.64 -10.03 -26.04
C ARG A 77 2.33 -11.40 -26.11
N GLY A 78 2.10 -12.29 -25.15
CA GLY A 78 2.77 -13.60 -25.07
C GLY A 78 4.26 -13.53 -24.69
N LEU A 79 4.75 -12.36 -24.23
CA LEU A 79 6.14 -12.13 -23.84
C LEU A 79 6.39 -12.62 -22.40
N LYS A 80 6.39 -13.94 -22.20
CA LYS A 80 6.49 -14.58 -20.87
C LYS A 80 7.70 -14.12 -20.05
N LYS A 81 8.88 -14.01 -20.66
CA LYS A 81 10.11 -13.59 -19.95
C LYS A 81 10.00 -12.15 -19.43
N ALA A 82 9.46 -11.24 -20.25
CA ALA A 82 9.23 -9.85 -19.86
C ALA A 82 8.20 -9.76 -18.74
N ALA A 83 7.09 -10.52 -18.84
CA ALA A 83 6.07 -10.57 -17.79
C ALA A 83 6.64 -11.01 -16.44
N LEU A 84 7.47 -12.06 -16.41
CA LEU A 84 8.11 -12.53 -15.18
C LEU A 84 9.11 -11.51 -14.61
N ALA A 85 9.87 -10.83 -15.46
CA ALA A 85 10.78 -9.78 -15.04
C ALA A 85 10.02 -8.60 -14.39
N PHE A 86 8.95 -8.13 -15.04
CA PHE A 86 8.13 -7.04 -14.53
C PHE A 86 7.41 -7.42 -13.22
N LEU A 87 6.78 -8.60 -13.13
CA LEU A 87 6.16 -9.07 -11.88
C LEU A 87 7.17 -9.22 -10.75
N GLY A 88 8.36 -9.77 -11.05
CA GLY A 88 9.44 -9.90 -10.08
C GLY A 88 9.92 -8.53 -9.58
N SER A 89 10.10 -7.57 -10.49
CA SER A 89 10.48 -6.20 -10.14
C SER A 89 9.40 -5.50 -9.30
N ALA A 90 8.12 -5.66 -9.64
CA ALA A 90 7.02 -5.07 -8.88
C ALA A 90 6.97 -5.58 -7.44
N ALA A 91 7.07 -6.91 -7.26
CA ALA A 91 7.10 -7.53 -5.94
C ALA A 91 8.35 -7.12 -5.13
N LEU A 92 9.52 -7.03 -5.78
CA LEU A 92 10.76 -6.58 -5.13
C LEU A 92 10.64 -5.12 -4.67
N LEU A 93 10.11 -4.23 -5.51
CA LEU A 93 9.88 -2.84 -5.15
C LEU A 93 8.89 -2.72 -3.97
N GLY A 94 7.84 -3.55 -3.94
CA GLY A 94 6.93 -3.65 -2.80
C GLY A 94 7.63 -4.11 -1.51
N ALA A 95 8.56 -5.06 -1.61
CA ALA A 95 9.37 -5.47 -0.47
C ALA A 95 10.33 -4.36 0.01
N VAL A 96 10.94 -3.61 -0.91
CA VAL A 96 11.77 -2.44 -0.58
C VAL A 96 10.95 -1.40 0.18
N PHE A 97 9.73 -1.12 -0.24
CA PHE A 97 8.82 -0.23 0.48
C PHE A 97 8.61 -0.67 1.94
N LEU A 98 8.33 -1.97 2.15
CA LEU A 98 8.14 -2.53 3.50
C LEU A 98 9.40 -2.41 4.35
N LEU A 99 10.59 -2.63 3.77
CA LEU A 99 11.87 -2.52 4.47
C LEU A 99 12.18 -1.08 4.90
N VAL A 100 11.97 -0.11 4.00
CA VAL A 100 12.16 1.31 4.31
C VAL A 100 11.20 1.71 5.44
N LYS A 101 9.94 1.26 5.38
CA LYS A 101 8.95 1.52 6.44
C LYS A 101 9.27 0.87 7.76
N TYR A 102 9.74 -0.37 7.73
CA TYR A 102 10.21 -1.05 8.93
C TYR A 102 11.34 -0.24 9.59
N GLY A 103 12.33 0.22 8.82
CA GLY A 103 13.41 1.06 9.35
C GLY A 103 12.93 2.38 9.98
N GLU A 104 11.98 3.06 9.34
CA GLU A 104 11.37 4.28 9.87
C GLU A 104 10.63 4.02 11.20
N TRP A 105 9.88 2.93 11.28
CA TRP A 105 9.19 2.52 12.51
C TRP A 105 10.18 2.14 13.61
N SER A 106 11.18 1.32 13.33
CA SER A 106 12.18 0.92 14.33
C SER A 106 12.87 2.13 14.97
N ARG A 107 13.19 3.16 14.17
CA ARG A 107 13.75 4.42 14.69
C ARG A 107 12.79 5.14 15.64
N LYS A 108 11.50 5.21 15.30
CA LYS A 108 10.47 5.82 16.17
C LYS A 108 10.21 5.01 17.44
N PHE A 109 10.27 3.69 17.36
CA PHE A 109 10.19 2.81 18.52
C PHE A 109 11.38 3.01 19.46
N ALA A 110 12.60 3.14 18.92
CA ALA A 110 13.79 3.45 19.71
C ALA A 110 13.68 4.81 20.42
N LEU A 111 12.97 5.77 19.83
CA LEU A 111 12.66 7.07 20.44
C LEU A 111 11.48 7.04 21.44
N GLY A 112 10.89 5.87 21.70
CA GLY A 112 9.75 5.72 22.62
C GLY A 112 8.42 6.27 22.08
N LEU A 113 8.33 6.54 20.77
CA LEU A 113 7.16 7.09 20.08
C LEU A 113 6.26 5.97 19.54
N TYR A 114 5.86 5.03 20.40
CA TYR A 114 4.93 3.95 20.08
C TYR A 114 3.72 3.98 21.04
N PRO A 115 2.56 3.41 20.67
CA PRO A 115 1.40 3.34 21.57
C PRO A 115 1.76 2.66 22.89
N GLY A 116 1.68 3.38 24.01
CA GLY A 116 2.09 2.90 25.34
C GLY A 116 3.56 3.14 25.70
N GLY A 117 4.35 3.78 24.84
CA GLY A 117 5.72 4.20 25.13
C GLY A 117 5.76 5.36 26.13
N ALA A 118 6.83 5.45 26.94
CA ALA A 118 6.98 6.45 27.99
C ALA A 118 6.96 7.90 27.44
N ARG A 119 7.65 8.14 26.31
CA ARG A 119 7.68 9.46 25.66
C ARG A 119 6.30 9.84 25.12
N LEU A 120 5.67 8.97 24.34
CA LEU A 120 4.32 9.25 23.81
C LEU A 120 3.28 9.43 24.93
N SER A 121 3.43 8.73 26.06
CA SER A 121 2.53 8.81 27.21
C SER A 121 2.63 10.14 27.97
N ALA A 122 3.79 10.80 27.93
CA ALA A 122 3.99 12.12 28.51
C ALA A 122 3.41 13.26 27.66
N GLU A 123 3.19 13.03 26.36
CA GLU A 123 2.73 14.06 25.43
C GLU A 123 1.22 14.36 25.52
N PRO A 124 0.77 15.55 25.06
CA PRO A 124 -0.64 15.92 25.00
C PRO A 124 -1.47 14.95 24.14
N GLY A 125 -2.78 14.87 24.43
CA GLY A 125 -3.70 13.95 23.75
C GLY A 125 -3.72 14.08 22.21
N GLY A 126 -3.49 15.29 21.67
CA GLY A 126 -3.39 15.51 20.23
C GLY A 126 -2.20 14.82 19.57
N PHE A 127 -1.04 14.80 20.24
CA PHE A 127 0.18 14.17 19.73
C PHE A 127 0.09 12.64 19.81
N LYS A 128 -0.53 12.12 20.88
CA LYS A 128 -0.92 10.70 21.01
C LYS A 128 -1.85 10.27 19.88
N ALA A 129 -2.85 11.10 19.58
CA ALA A 129 -3.81 10.82 18.50
C ALA A 129 -3.11 10.81 17.13
N PHE A 130 -2.19 11.73 16.87
CA PHE A 130 -1.40 11.74 15.64
C PHE A 130 -0.64 10.43 15.43
N PHE A 131 0.17 10.00 16.40
CA PHE A 131 0.94 8.75 16.28
C PHE A 131 0.03 7.51 16.26
N GLY A 132 -1.06 7.52 17.02
CA GLY A 132 -2.05 6.44 16.98
C GLY A 132 -2.66 6.27 15.58
N LEU A 133 -3.10 7.37 14.96
CA LEU A 133 -3.63 7.36 13.59
C LEU A 133 -2.55 7.04 12.56
N TYR A 134 -1.33 7.54 12.74
CA TYR A 134 -0.18 7.21 11.90
C TYR A 134 0.08 5.70 11.86
N TYR A 135 0.19 5.03 13.02
CA TYR A 135 0.44 3.59 13.06
C TYR A 135 -0.78 2.78 12.57
N ALA A 136 -2.00 3.23 12.86
CA ALA A 136 -3.20 2.56 12.37
C ALA A 136 -3.29 2.60 10.83
N LEU A 137 -3.17 3.80 10.24
CA LEU A 137 -3.28 4.00 8.79
C LEU A 137 -2.09 3.36 8.03
N THR A 138 -0.86 3.65 8.45
CA THR A 138 0.33 3.11 7.78
C THR A 138 0.50 1.61 8.03
N GLY A 139 0.06 1.10 9.19
CA GLY A 139 0.13 -0.32 9.50
C GLY A 139 -0.92 -1.15 8.78
N LEU A 140 -2.16 -0.65 8.69
CA LEU A 140 -3.17 -1.25 7.84
C LEU A 140 -2.70 -1.26 6.38
N HIS A 141 -2.13 -0.16 5.90
CA HIS A 141 -1.58 -0.09 4.55
C HIS A 141 -0.41 -1.08 4.33
N ALA A 142 0.53 -1.19 5.28
CA ALA A 142 1.63 -2.15 5.20
C ALA A 142 1.15 -3.61 5.14
N LEU A 143 0.05 -3.93 5.84
CA LEU A 143 -0.61 -5.23 5.73
C LEU A 143 -1.14 -5.46 4.30
N HIS A 144 -1.80 -4.46 3.71
CA HIS A 144 -2.29 -4.53 2.33
C HIS A 144 -1.17 -4.71 1.30
N VAL A 145 -0.08 -3.94 1.43
CA VAL A 145 1.11 -4.10 0.59
C VAL A 145 1.68 -5.51 0.71
N SER A 146 1.74 -6.06 1.92
CA SER A 146 2.23 -7.43 2.15
C SER A 146 1.37 -8.49 1.46
N ILE A 147 0.04 -8.37 1.56
CA ILE A 147 -0.92 -9.25 0.86
C ILE A 147 -0.79 -9.08 -0.65
N GLY A 148 -0.60 -7.84 -1.13
CA GLY A 148 -0.40 -7.55 -2.55
C GLY A 148 0.89 -8.18 -3.08
N CYS A 149 1.99 -8.11 -2.32
CA CYS A 149 3.26 -8.74 -2.68
C CYS A 149 3.09 -10.25 -2.82
N LEU A 150 2.34 -10.87 -1.91
CA LEU A 150 1.99 -12.29 -1.99
C LEU A 150 1.17 -12.59 -3.25
N ALA A 151 0.15 -11.78 -3.56
CA ALA A 151 -0.67 -11.94 -4.76
C ALA A 151 0.16 -11.81 -6.05
N LEU A 152 1.09 -10.85 -6.11
CA LEU A 152 2.04 -10.70 -7.22
C LEU A 152 2.99 -11.90 -7.33
N GLY A 153 3.48 -12.41 -6.20
CA GLY A 153 4.31 -13.63 -6.15
C GLY A 153 3.57 -14.88 -6.65
N VAL A 154 2.29 -15.02 -6.28
CA VAL A 154 1.41 -16.07 -6.82
C VAL A 154 1.21 -15.90 -8.32
N CYS A 155 0.94 -14.69 -8.80
CA CYS A 155 0.82 -14.40 -10.23
C CYS A 155 2.13 -14.74 -10.99
N TRP A 156 3.28 -14.39 -10.42
CA TRP A 156 4.59 -14.72 -10.98
C TRP A 156 4.74 -16.25 -11.13
N ALA A 157 4.40 -17.02 -10.10
CA ALA A 157 4.45 -18.48 -10.14
C ALA A 157 3.47 -19.08 -11.16
N LEU A 158 2.27 -18.52 -11.28
CA LEU A 158 1.26 -18.95 -12.25
C LEU A 158 1.66 -18.66 -13.70
N VAL A 159 2.26 -17.49 -13.97
CA VAL A 159 2.83 -17.16 -15.28
C VAL A 159 4.01 -18.10 -15.59
N TRP A 160 4.86 -18.40 -14.60
CA TRP A 160 5.98 -19.31 -14.79
C TRP A 160 5.53 -20.72 -15.14
N LYS A 161 4.48 -21.23 -14.47
CA LYS A 161 3.84 -22.52 -14.79
C LYS A 161 3.02 -22.52 -16.08
N GLY A 162 2.81 -21.36 -16.70
CA GLY A 162 1.97 -21.23 -17.91
C GLY A 162 0.47 -21.32 -17.65
N ALA A 163 0.04 -21.30 -16.39
CA ALA A 163 -1.37 -21.32 -15.99
C ALA A 163 -2.07 -19.96 -16.23
N VAL A 164 -1.29 -18.88 -16.27
CA VAL A 164 -1.72 -17.55 -16.70
C VAL A 164 -1.04 -17.23 -18.03
N HIS A 165 -1.86 -17.04 -19.05
CA HIS A 165 -1.48 -16.69 -20.42
C HIS A 165 -2.54 -15.75 -21.01
N GLY A 166 -2.36 -15.23 -22.22
CA GLY A 166 -3.25 -14.23 -22.83
C GLY A 166 -4.74 -14.61 -22.87
N GLY A 167 -5.10 -15.89 -22.75
CA GLY A 167 -6.49 -16.36 -22.67
C GLY A 167 -7.07 -16.48 -21.26
N ARG A 168 -6.25 -16.32 -20.20
CA ARG A 168 -6.65 -16.46 -18.80
C ARG A 168 -5.96 -15.39 -17.93
N LEU A 169 -6.27 -14.13 -18.23
CA LEU A 169 -5.68 -12.95 -17.60
C LEU A 169 -6.36 -12.51 -16.31
N ASN A 170 -7.58 -12.97 -16.03
CA ASN A 170 -8.43 -12.46 -14.95
C ASN A 170 -7.73 -12.40 -13.58
N VAL A 171 -6.94 -13.42 -13.22
CA VAL A 171 -6.22 -13.46 -11.93
C VAL A 171 -5.15 -12.36 -11.85
N LEU A 172 -4.41 -12.15 -12.93
CA LEU A 172 -3.38 -11.14 -13.02
C LEU A 172 -3.98 -9.72 -13.07
N GLU A 173 -5.06 -9.53 -13.83
CA GLU A 173 -5.77 -8.25 -13.90
C GLU A 173 -6.38 -7.86 -12.55
N ASN A 174 -7.05 -8.80 -11.87
CA ASN A 174 -7.60 -8.55 -10.54
C ASN A 174 -6.50 -8.26 -9.51
N SER A 175 -5.40 -9.02 -9.54
CA SER A 175 -4.25 -8.76 -8.65
C SER A 175 -3.62 -7.39 -8.94
N GLY A 176 -3.57 -6.98 -10.21
CA GLY A 176 -3.12 -5.66 -10.62
C GLY A 176 -4.04 -4.55 -10.13
N LEU A 177 -5.37 -4.69 -10.28
CA LEU A 177 -6.35 -3.74 -9.75
C LEU A 177 -6.22 -3.54 -8.25
N TYR A 178 -6.00 -4.62 -7.50
CA TYR A 178 -5.72 -4.54 -6.07
C TYR A 178 -4.43 -3.76 -5.78
N TRP A 179 -3.34 -4.08 -6.49
CA TRP A 179 -2.06 -3.41 -6.31
C TRP A 179 -2.14 -1.91 -6.61
N HIS A 180 -2.84 -1.52 -7.68
CA HIS A 180 -3.06 -0.12 -8.01
C HIS A 180 -3.91 0.61 -6.98
N LEU A 181 -4.93 -0.05 -6.39
CA LEU A 181 -5.68 0.55 -5.29
C LEU A 181 -4.78 0.82 -4.08
N VAL A 182 -3.95 -0.14 -3.70
CA VAL A 182 -3.01 0.00 -2.58
C VAL A 182 -2.06 1.19 -2.85
N ASP A 183 -1.51 1.29 -4.06
CA ASP A 183 -0.68 2.41 -4.49
C ASP A 183 -1.41 3.77 -4.38
N ILE A 184 -2.66 3.85 -4.85
CA ILE A 184 -3.50 5.07 -4.74
C ILE A 184 -3.69 5.47 -3.27
N VAL A 185 -3.96 4.53 -2.37
CA VAL A 185 -4.08 4.81 -0.94
C VAL A 185 -2.80 5.43 -0.39
N TRP A 186 -1.62 4.95 -0.83
CA TRP A 186 -0.34 5.54 -0.43
C TRP A 186 -0.16 6.97 -0.94
N ILE A 187 -0.55 7.24 -2.19
CA ILE A 187 -0.50 8.58 -2.79
C ILE A 187 -1.28 9.60 -1.96
N PHE A 188 -2.36 9.20 -1.28
CA PHE A 188 -3.08 10.08 -0.34
C PHE A 188 -2.43 10.13 1.05
N LEU A 189 -1.91 9.01 1.55
CA LEU A 189 -1.24 8.95 2.86
C LEU A 189 0.00 9.83 2.92
N PHE A 190 0.81 9.82 1.86
CA PHE A 190 2.08 10.53 1.84
C PHE A 190 1.91 12.05 2.06
N PRO A 191 1.08 12.79 1.29
CA PRO A 191 0.87 14.21 1.54
C PRO A 191 0.24 14.50 2.91
N LEU A 192 -0.75 13.70 3.32
CA LEU A 192 -1.46 13.92 4.59
C LEU A 192 -0.51 13.89 5.79
N PHE A 193 0.44 12.95 5.83
CA PHE A 193 1.37 12.84 6.94
C PHE A 193 2.65 13.66 6.75
N TYR A 194 3.23 13.68 5.55
CA TYR A 194 4.59 14.21 5.33
C TYR A 194 4.63 15.63 4.76
N LEU A 195 3.57 16.11 4.08
CA LEU A 195 3.56 17.44 3.44
C LEU A 195 2.64 18.44 4.12
N VAL A 196 1.52 17.99 4.69
CA VAL A 196 0.52 18.82 5.38
C VAL A 196 0.71 18.79 6.91
N ALA A 197 1.94 18.49 7.34
CA ALA A 197 2.40 18.62 8.72
C ALA A 197 2.27 20.08 9.17
#